data_AF-E6MIV8-F1
#
_entry.id   AF-E6MIV8-F1
#
_cell.length_a   1.000
_cell.length_b   1.000
_cell.length_c   1.000
_cell.angle_alpha   90.00
_cell.angle_beta   90.00
_cell.angle_gamma   90.00
#
_symmetry.space_group_name_H-M   'P 1'
#
loop_
_entity.id
_entity.type
_entity.pdbx_description
1 polymer ?
#
loop_
_entity_poly.entity_id
_entity_poly.type
_entity_poly.pdbx_seq_one_letter_code
_entity_poly.pdbx_strand_id
1 'polypeptide(L)'
;MGGNILTLDKLADEIIAGRRLKTASAALEKEDGTPNLLQAELGEATAGADRIRKALCGDNGDLCPIVHGKSGGCGEDCNFCAQFRYNHAGIDERGFPVPCSPILGSHSGL
;
A
#
# COMPACT_ATOMS: atom_id res chain seq x y z
N MET A 1 9.52 -37.23 14.07
CA MET A 1 9.88 -35.82 14.36
C MET A 1 10.59 -35.27 13.13
N GLY A 2 10.08 -34.20 12.53
CA GLY A 2 10.67 -33.58 11.34
C GLY A 2 9.69 -33.30 10.21
N GLY A 3 8.56 -32.65 10.52
CA GLY A 3 7.73 -31.99 9.49
C GLY A 3 8.41 -30.69 9.08
N ASN A 4 8.55 -30.47 7.78
CA ASN A 4 9.34 -29.39 7.19
C ASN A 4 8.61 -28.04 7.35
N ILE A 5 8.82 -27.35 8.49
CA ILE A 5 8.33 -26.00 8.70
C ILE A 5 9.06 -25.04 7.74
N LEU A 6 8.36 -24.53 6.72
CA LEU A 6 8.87 -23.40 5.93
C LEU A 6 8.84 -22.17 6.84
N THR A 7 10.03 -21.68 7.20
CA THR A 7 10.17 -20.41 7.92
C THR A 7 9.95 -19.24 6.95
N LEU A 8 9.52 -18.08 7.45
CA LEU A 8 9.32 -16.87 6.63
C LEU A 8 10.60 -16.46 5.88
N ASP A 9 11.75 -16.78 6.45
CA ASP A 9 13.06 -16.59 5.84
C ASP A 9 13.26 -17.41 4.55
N LYS A 10 12.91 -18.70 4.57
CA LYS A 10 12.93 -19.56 3.37
C LYS A 10 11.92 -19.07 2.33
N LEU A 11 10.75 -18.62 2.78
CA LEU A 11 9.76 -18.05 1.87
C LEU A 11 10.29 -16.80 1.16
N ALA A 12 11.04 -15.95 1.87
CA ALA A 12 11.70 -14.80 1.26
C ALA A 12 12.72 -15.22 0.19
N ASP A 13 13.53 -16.25 0.44
CA ASP A 13 14.49 -16.77 -0.55
C ASP A 13 13.78 -17.28 -1.81
N GLU A 14 12.68 -18.00 -1.66
CA GLU A 14 11.90 -18.49 -2.80
C GLU A 14 11.27 -17.36 -3.61
N ILE A 15 10.78 -16.31 -2.94
CA ILE A 15 10.24 -15.12 -3.62
C ILE A 15 11.35 -14.39 -4.39
N ILE A 16 12.53 -14.23 -3.77
CA ILE A 16 13.71 -13.65 -4.43
C ILE A 16 14.11 -14.48 -5.65
N ALA A 17 14.01 -15.80 -5.57
CA ALA A 17 14.24 -16.72 -6.69
C ALA A 17 13.12 -16.70 -7.77
N GLY A 18 12.06 -15.91 -7.58
CA GLY A 18 11.01 -15.69 -8.57
C GLY A 18 9.68 -16.41 -8.28
N ARG A 19 9.51 -17.04 -7.11
CA ARG A 19 8.21 -17.60 -6.69
C ARG A 19 7.18 -16.48 -6.57
N ARG A 20 6.03 -16.62 -7.24
CA ARG A 20 4.87 -15.73 -7.09
C ARG A 20 3.81 -16.35 -6.18
N LEU A 21 3.44 -15.63 -5.13
CA LEU A 21 2.31 -16.02 -4.27
C LEU A 21 0.99 -15.82 -5.01
N LYS A 22 0.08 -16.80 -4.93
CA LYS A 22 -1.23 -16.71 -5.59
C LYS A 22 -2.27 -15.95 -4.75
N THR A 23 -2.19 -16.07 -3.43
CA THR A 23 -2.99 -15.34 -2.45
C THR A 23 -2.15 -15.14 -1.20
N ALA A 24 -2.53 -14.20 -0.33
CA ALA A 24 -1.87 -14.02 0.98
C ALA A 24 -2.01 -15.28 1.86
N SER A 25 -3.11 -16.03 1.71
CA SER A 25 -3.30 -17.35 2.32
C SER A 25 -2.54 -18.47 1.63
N ALA A 26 -2.26 -18.35 0.32
CA ALA A 26 -1.46 -19.30 -0.45
C ALA A 26 0.04 -19.14 -0.23
N ALA A 27 0.44 -18.23 0.68
CA ALA A 27 1.74 -18.34 1.29
C ALA A 27 1.89 -19.77 1.82
N LEU A 28 0.91 -20.29 2.59
CA LEU A 28 1.01 -21.55 3.34
C LEU A 28 -0.38 -22.12 3.71
N GLU A 29 -0.68 -23.37 3.34
CA GLU A 29 -1.87 -24.10 3.79
C GLU A 29 -1.73 -24.51 5.27
N LYS A 30 -2.85 -24.56 6.00
CA LYS A 30 -2.91 -24.97 7.41
C LYS A 30 -3.20 -26.47 7.52
N GLU A 31 -2.33 -27.16 8.26
CA GLU A 31 -2.57 -28.19 9.30
C GLU A 31 -1.22 -28.80 9.77
N ASP A 32 -0.15 -28.55 9.01
CA ASP A 32 1.17 -29.20 9.08
C ASP A 32 2.33 -28.31 9.58
N GLY A 33 2.02 -27.08 10.03
CA GLY A 33 2.99 -26.18 10.66
C GLY A 33 3.69 -25.25 9.68
N THR A 34 2.94 -24.36 9.03
CA THR A 34 3.53 -23.32 8.19
C THR A 34 2.80 -21.96 8.37
N PRO A 35 3.53 -20.82 8.55
CA PRO A 35 2.96 -19.52 8.92
C PRO A 35 1.99 -18.89 7.91
N ASN A 36 0.74 -18.76 8.33
CA ASN A 36 -0.20 -17.78 7.76
C ASN A 36 0.36 -16.37 7.98
N LEU A 37 0.50 -15.53 6.94
CA LEU A 37 0.99 -14.16 7.08
C LEU A 37 0.16 -13.32 8.08
N LEU A 38 -1.14 -13.65 8.25
CA LEU A 38 -1.99 -13.00 9.25
C LEU A 38 -1.69 -13.43 10.70
N GLN A 39 -0.93 -14.50 10.87
CA GLN A 39 -0.53 -15.06 12.17
C GLN A 39 0.99 -15.04 12.36
N ALA A 40 1.73 -14.52 11.37
CA ALA A 40 3.16 -14.34 11.45
C ALA A 40 3.51 -13.32 12.54
N GLU A 41 4.65 -13.54 13.19
CA GLU A 41 5.25 -12.51 14.03
C GLU A 41 5.64 -11.31 13.14
N LEU A 42 5.33 -10.11 13.59
CA LEU A 42 5.46 -8.90 12.78
C LEU A 42 6.92 -8.59 12.44
N GLY A 43 7.84 -8.77 13.39
CA GLY A 43 9.28 -8.61 13.19
C GLY A 43 9.83 -9.57 12.14
N GLU A 44 9.51 -10.85 12.22
CA GLU A 44 9.94 -11.84 11.23
C GLU A 44 9.37 -11.55 9.83
N ALA A 45 8.08 -11.19 9.76
CA ALA A 45 7.43 -10.85 8.49
C ALA A 45 8.04 -9.60 7.84
N THR A 46 8.26 -8.55 8.63
CA THR A 46 8.86 -7.29 8.13
C THR A 46 10.33 -7.45 7.77
N ALA A 47 11.09 -8.26 8.51
CA ALA A 47 12.47 -8.60 8.16
C ALA A 47 12.55 -9.35 6.83
N GLY A 48 11.70 -10.37 6.62
CA GLY A 48 11.60 -11.07 5.34
C GLY A 48 11.19 -10.14 4.19
N ALA A 49 10.22 -9.25 4.43
CA ALA A 49 9.79 -8.27 3.43
C ALA A 49 10.91 -7.29 3.05
N ASP A 50 11.71 -6.81 4.01
CA ASP A 50 12.85 -5.93 3.73
C ASP A 50 13.97 -6.66 2.98
N ARG A 51 14.22 -7.95 3.28
CA ARG A 51 15.16 -8.78 2.49
C ARG A 51 14.74 -8.86 1.02
N ILE A 52 13.46 -9.15 0.75
CA ILE A 52 12.91 -9.19 -0.61
C ILE A 52 13.05 -7.83 -1.29
N ARG A 53 12.64 -6.75 -0.61
CA ARG A 53 12.73 -5.37 -1.10
C ARG A 53 14.17 -5.00 -1.48
N LYS A 54 15.16 -5.28 -0.62
CA LYS A 54 16.58 -5.01 -0.89
C LYS A 54 17.11 -5.81 -2.09
N ALA A 55 16.79 -7.10 -2.15
CA ALA A 55 17.29 -7.98 -3.21
C ALA A 55 16.72 -7.61 -4.59
N LEU A 56 15.45 -7.19 -4.66
CA LEU A 56 14.77 -6.93 -5.93
C LEU A 56 14.73 -5.45 -6.33
N CYS A 57 14.79 -4.52 -5.36
CA CYS A 57 14.67 -3.08 -5.60
C CYS A 57 15.92 -2.28 -5.17
N GLY A 58 16.87 -2.88 -4.46
CA GLY A 58 18.03 -2.18 -3.90
C GLY A 58 17.65 -1.21 -2.77
N ASP A 59 18.47 -0.17 -2.57
CA ASP A 59 18.28 0.84 -1.50
C ASP A 59 17.75 2.19 -2.02
N ASN A 60 17.23 2.22 -3.26
CA ASN A 60 16.64 3.41 -3.85
C ASN A 60 15.11 3.42 -3.71
N GLY A 61 14.50 4.61 -3.72
CA GLY A 61 13.05 4.80 -3.73
C GLY A 61 12.63 5.76 -4.84
N ASP A 62 11.57 5.41 -5.56
CA ASP A 62 11.00 6.24 -6.62
C ASP A 62 9.95 7.20 -6.05
N LEU A 63 9.99 8.46 -6.48
CA LEU A 63 8.99 9.47 -6.12
C LEU A 63 8.05 9.74 -7.29
N CYS A 64 6.77 9.45 -7.10
CA CYS A 64 5.71 9.77 -8.06
C CYS A 64 4.76 10.81 -7.43
N PRO A 65 4.75 12.07 -7.91
CA PRO A 65 3.88 13.09 -7.35
C PRO A 65 2.43 12.83 -7.74
N ILE A 66 1.56 12.71 -6.74
CA ILE A 66 0.11 12.63 -6.93
C ILE A 66 -0.49 14.03 -6.78
N VAL A 67 -1.22 14.49 -7.79
CA VAL A 67 -1.90 15.80 -7.77
C VAL A 67 -3.39 15.60 -7.51
N HIS A 68 -3.89 16.20 -6.43
CA HIS A 68 -5.29 16.14 -6.03
C HIS A 68 -6.07 17.34 -6.59
N GLY A 69 -6.58 17.21 -7.82
CA GLY A 69 -7.23 18.31 -8.56
C GLY A 69 -8.69 18.59 -8.18
N LYS A 70 -9.36 17.68 -7.48
CA LYS A 70 -10.76 17.81 -7.02
C LYS A 70 -10.85 17.24 -5.62
N SER A 71 -11.66 17.84 -4.76
CA SER A 71 -11.93 17.36 -3.40
C SER A 71 -13.43 17.37 -3.13
N GLY A 72 -13.96 16.34 -2.49
CA GLY A 72 -15.38 16.20 -2.15
C GLY A 72 -16.32 15.98 -3.33
N GLY A 73 -17.62 15.82 -3.01
CA GLY A 73 -18.68 15.67 -4.00
C GLY A 73 -18.53 14.45 -4.93
N CYS A 74 -17.92 13.36 -4.46
CA CYS A 74 -17.93 12.09 -5.19
C CYS A 74 -19.33 11.46 -5.09
N GLY A 75 -19.81 10.92 -6.22
CA GLY A 75 -21.10 10.23 -6.29
C GLY A 75 -21.05 8.76 -5.84
N GLU A 76 -19.85 8.22 -5.61
CA GLU A 76 -19.68 6.85 -5.09
C GLU A 76 -19.90 6.80 -3.58
N ASP A 77 -20.65 5.78 -3.13
CA ASP A 77 -21.01 5.55 -1.73
C ASP A 77 -20.01 4.60 -1.04
N CYS A 78 -18.76 5.03 -0.97
CA CYS A 78 -17.73 4.26 -0.28
C CYS A 78 -17.68 4.62 1.20
N ASN A 79 -18.07 3.69 2.09
CA ASN A 79 -18.11 3.89 3.55
C ASN A 79 -16.82 4.41 4.20
N PHE A 80 -15.66 4.12 3.59
CA PHE A 80 -14.35 4.54 4.11
C PHE A 80 -13.84 5.84 3.46
N CYS A 81 -14.51 6.34 2.42
CA CYS A 81 -13.99 7.42 1.59
C CYS A 81 -14.51 8.77 2.05
N ALA A 82 -13.58 9.65 2.45
CA ALA A 82 -13.94 11.01 2.86
C ALA A 82 -14.60 11.84 1.73
N GLN A 83 -14.35 11.46 0.47
CA GLN A 83 -14.78 12.19 -0.73
C GLN A 83 -16.26 11.99 -1.07
N PHE A 84 -16.92 10.99 -0.49
CA PHE A 84 -18.33 10.72 -0.71
C PHE A 84 -19.19 11.91 -0.26
N ARG A 85 -20.13 12.32 -1.11
CA ARG A 85 -20.98 13.50 -0.90
C ARG A 85 -21.77 13.51 0.42
N TYR A 86 -22.10 12.36 0.99
CA TYR A 86 -22.87 12.28 2.24
C TYR A 86 -22.03 11.85 3.44
N ASN A 87 -20.71 11.77 3.29
CA ASN A 87 -19.82 11.48 4.41
C ASN A 87 -19.63 12.71 5.34
N HIS A 88 -19.24 12.48 6.60
CA HIS A 88 -19.12 13.52 7.64
C HIS A 88 -17.68 13.81 8.07
N ALA A 89 -16.67 13.43 7.29
CA ALA A 89 -15.25 13.63 7.65
C ALA A 89 -14.76 15.08 7.57
N GLY A 90 -15.63 16.06 7.24
CA GLY A 90 -15.31 17.48 7.33
C GLY A 90 -14.21 17.95 6.38
N ILE A 91 -14.15 17.40 5.17
CA ILE A 91 -13.14 17.79 4.16
C ILE A 91 -13.54 19.07 3.41
N ASP A 92 -12.55 19.79 2.90
CA ASP A 92 -12.77 20.93 2.00
C ASP A 92 -13.24 20.44 0.61
N GLU A 93 -14.36 20.95 0.12
CA GLU A 93 -14.91 20.59 -1.19
C GLU A 93 -14.49 21.59 -2.26
N ARG A 94 -13.81 21.11 -3.31
CA ARG A 94 -13.35 21.91 -4.44
C ARG A 94 -13.53 21.16 -5.75
N GLY A 95 -14.08 21.83 -6.77
CA GLY A 95 -14.22 21.30 -8.12
C GLY A 95 -12.89 21.21 -8.87
N PHE A 96 -12.89 20.57 -10.04
CA PHE A 96 -11.72 20.58 -10.92
C PHE A 96 -11.42 22.03 -11.34
N PRO A 97 -10.15 22.49 -11.25
CA PRO A 97 -9.80 23.82 -11.72
C PRO A 97 -10.09 23.92 -13.21
N VAL A 98 -11.03 24.79 -13.59
CA VAL A 98 -11.23 25.15 -14.99
C VAL A 98 -9.99 25.88 -15.49
N PRO A 99 -9.47 25.61 -16.69
CA PRO A 99 -8.38 26.40 -17.24
C PRO A 99 -8.93 27.74 -17.72
N CYS A 100 -9.08 28.71 -16.83
CA CYS A 100 -9.09 30.14 -17.18
C CYS A 100 -8.91 31.04 -15.94
N SER A 101 -7.73 31.01 -15.35
CA SER A 101 -7.06 32.20 -14.82
C SER A 101 -5.57 31.87 -14.70
N PRO A 102 -4.66 32.76 -15.11
CA PRO A 102 -3.23 32.50 -14.97
C PRO A 102 -2.90 32.25 -13.50
N ILE A 103 -2.08 31.22 -13.24
CA ILE A 103 -1.45 30.97 -11.94
C ILE A 103 -0.41 32.08 -11.73
N LEU A 104 -0.88 33.30 -11.50
CA LEU A 104 -0.06 34.41 -11.04
C LEU A 104 -0.40 34.62 -9.58
N GLY A 105 0.59 34.40 -8.73
CA GLY A 105 0.47 34.53 -7.30
C GLY A 105 -0.07 35.92 -6.93
N SER A 106 -1.17 35.94 -6.19
CA SER A 106 -1.53 37.09 -5.37
C SER A 106 -0.54 37.17 -4.21
N HIS A 107 0.68 37.63 -4.48
CA HIS A 107 1.47 38.33 -3.47
C HIS A 107 0.93 39.76 -3.42
N SER A 108 -0.20 39.96 -2.76
CA SER A 108 -0.62 41.28 -2.27
C SER A 108 0.10 41.51 -0.94
N GLY A 109 1.38 41.90 -1.05
CA GLY A 109 2.12 42.56 0.01
C GLY A 109 2.53 43.94 -0.50
N LEU A 110 1.70 44.94 -0.18
CA LEU A 110 1.92 46.40 -0.06
C LEU A 110 0.61 47.15 -0.34
#